data_AF-A0A3N4KAI7-F1
#
_entry.id   AF-A0A3N4KAI7-F1
#
_cell.length_a   1.000
_cell.length_b   1.000
_cell.length_c   1.000
_cell.angle_alpha   90.00
_cell.angle_beta   90.00
_cell.angle_gamma   90.00
#
_symmetry.space_group_name_H-M   'P 1'
#
loop_
_entity.id
_entity.type
_entity.pdbx_description
1 polymer ?
#
loop_
_entity_poly.entity_id
_entity_poly.type
_entity_poly.pdbx_seq_one_letter_code
_entity_poly.pdbx_strand_id
1 'polypeptide(L)'
;MTLACKTADLLTLATRALSHVLFGQHALHCADERKSALAQLNAIVQAAGKLADVAHVEALGNNSERVLSQTGEVMTEMEKVGSVGRGQGVNGGTEKASEEVARLVAETGRLHAEAEKVARETERAVAETERLKAQAMLARSEKMTTNAATERRKAEPERVTAGTEWVKVEVETVSREVAKEVQVQEGETPKTGGYMARMEAKIEATPRSMDYYKVMRNEEDERRMADHARKWVEIARMNVERERKKAENVGQETAESDQEPEE
;
A
#
# COMPACT_ATOMS: atom_id res chain seq x y z
N MET A 1 4.80 21.57 -31.79
CA MET A 1 5.67 20.58 -31.11
C MET A 1 4.80 19.44 -30.63
N THR A 2 5.13 18.19 -31.01
CA THR A 2 4.40 17.00 -30.57
C THR A 2 4.75 16.68 -29.11
N LEU A 3 3.88 15.93 -28.41
CA LEU A 3 4.12 15.50 -27.02
C LEU A 3 5.45 14.71 -26.91
N ALA A 4 5.74 13.88 -27.92
CA ALA A 4 6.98 13.13 -28.04
C ALA A 4 8.24 14.02 -28.04
N CYS A 5 8.22 15.17 -28.73
CA CYS A 5 9.35 16.12 -28.70
C CYS A 5 9.57 16.68 -27.29
N LYS A 6 8.49 17.02 -26.56
CA LYS A 6 8.59 17.54 -25.20
C LYS A 6 9.14 16.48 -24.23
N THR A 7 8.75 15.22 -24.38
CA THR A 7 9.28 14.11 -23.56
C THR A 7 10.76 13.87 -23.84
N ALA A 8 11.18 13.92 -25.11
CA ALA A 8 12.59 13.78 -25.49
C ALA A 8 13.46 14.93 -24.94
N ASP A 9 12.96 16.17 -24.98
CA ASP A 9 13.65 17.33 -24.39
C ASP A 9 13.81 17.17 -22.87
N LEU A 10 12.76 16.71 -22.19
CA LEU A 10 12.78 16.49 -20.73
C LEU A 10 13.79 15.41 -20.33
N LEU A 11 13.84 14.30 -21.08
CA LEU A 11 14.79 13.20 -20.86
C LEU A 11 16.23 13.64 -21.13
N THR A 12 16.45 14.46 -22.15
CA THR A 12 17.77 15.03 -22.46
C THR A 12 18.24 15.95 -21.33
N LEU A 13 17.34 16.80 -20.80
CA LEU A 13 17.62 17.66 -19.66
C LEU A 13 17.95 16.85 -18.39
N ALA A 14 17.16 15.81 -18.11
CA ALA A 14 17.36 14.92 -16.96
C ALA A 14 18.70 14.17 -17.05
N THR A 15 19.04 13.65 -18.24
CA THR A 15 20.31 12.96 -18.49
C THR A 15 21.50 13.90 -18.27
N ARG A 16 21.42 15.13 -18.77
CA ARG A 16 22.46 16.13 -18.58
C ARG A 16 22.61 16.53 -17.11
N ALA A 17 21.51 16.69 -16.38
CA ALA A 17 21.52 16.95 -14.94
C ALA A 17 22.16 15.78 -14.16
N LEU A 18 21.83 14.54 -14.50
CA LEU A 18 22.43 13.34 -13.90
C LEU A 18 23.94 13.29 -14.17
N SER A 19 24.38 13.54 -15.41
CA SER A 19 25.81 13.58 -15.73
C SER A 19 26.54 14.68 -14.94
N HIS A 20 25.91 15.83 -14.71
CA HIS A 20 26.47 16.87 -13.86
C HIS A 20 26.55 16.44 -12.37
N VAL A 21 25.56 15.72 -11.85
CA VAL A 21 25.59 15.21 -10.46
C VAL A 21 26.63 14.10 -10.28
N LEU A 22 26.81 13.25 -11.29
CA LEU A 22 27.71 12.09 -11.23
C LEU A 22 29.18 12.44 -11.54
N PHE A 23 29.41 13.37 -12.48
CA PHE A 23 30.75 13.66 -13.01
C PHE A 23 31.17 15.13 -12.86
N GLY A 24 30.30 16.00 -12.33
CA GLY A 24 30.60 17.41 -12.16
C GLY A 24 31.68 17.68 -11.13
N GLN A 25 32.69 18.47 -11.54
CA GLN A 25 33.74 19.02 -10.66
C GLN A 25 33.21 20.03 -9.63
N HIS A 26 31.95 20.46 -9.75
CA HIS A 26 31.25 21.22 -8.73
C HIS A 26 30.73 20.24 -7.69
N ALA A 27 31.54 19.98 -6.67
CA ALA A 27 31.10 19.25 -5.50
C ALA A 27 29.84 19.93 -4.95
N LEU A 28 28.67 19.31 -5.11
CA LEU A 28 27.52 19.59 -4.25
C LEU A 28 28.03 19.34 -2.83
N HIS A 29 28.35 20.43 -2.14
CA HIS A 29 29.32 20.41 -1.04
C HIS A 29 28.75 19.73 0.20
N CYS A 30 27.42 19.54 0.28
CA CYS A 30 26.79 18.79 1.35
C CYS A 30 26.01 17.56 0.83
N ALA A 31 25.85 16.56 1.70
CA ALA A 31 25.11 15.35 1.38
C ALA A 31 23.61 15.62 1.13
N ASP A 32 23.07 16.66 1.74
CA ASP A 32 21.65 17.00 1.65
C ASP A 32 21.28 17.65 0.32
N GLU A 33 22.17 18.46 -0.26
CA GLU A 33 22.04 18.98 -1.63
C GLU A 33 22.02 17.87 -2.67
N ARG A 34 22.89 16.85 -2.52
CA ARG A 34 22.89 15.67 -3.39
C ARG A 34 21.60 14.87 -3.27
N LYS A 35 21.09 14.67 -2.05
CA LYS A 35 19.79 13.99 -1.84
C LYS A 35 18.64 14.77 -2.47
N SER A 36 18.61 16.09 -2.30
CA SER A 36 17.58 16.96 -2.89
C SER A 36 17.63 16.92 -4.43
N ALA A 37 18.82 17.01 -5.03
CA ALA A 37 19.00 16.93 -6.47
C ALA A 37 18.55 15.57 -7.04
N LEU A 38 18.88 14.47 -6.35
CA LEU A 38 18.42 13.13 -6.75
C LEU A 38 16.91 12.97 -6.61
N ALA A 39 16.30 13.55 -5.56
CA ALA A 39 14.85 13.54 -5.39
C ALA A 39 14.13 14.33 -6.50
N GLN A 40 14.66 15.50 -6.87
CA GLN A 40 14.14 16.29 -7.99
C GLN A 40 14.28 15.56 -9.32
N LEU A 41 15.42 14.91 -9.56
CA LEU A 41 15.63 14.12 -10.77
C LEU A 41 14.65 12.95 -10.86
N ASN A 42 14.42 12.23 -9.76
CA ASN A 42 13.44 11.14 -9.71
C ASN A 42 12.02 11.65 -10.04
N ALA A 43 11.63 12.82 -9.51
CA ALA A 43 10.33 13.44 -9.84
C ALA A 43 10.22 13.78 -11.34
N ILE A 44 11.29 14.29 -11.95
CA ILE A 44 11.33 14.60 -13.39
C ILE A 44 11.19 13.33 -14.24
N VAL A 45 11.90 12.25 -13.90
CA VAL A 45 11.79 10.96 -14.62
C VAL A 45 10.39 10.37 -14.51
N GLN A 46 9.76 10.43 -13.33
CA GLN A 46 8.38 9.99 -13.15
C GLN A 46 7.37 10.82 -13.96
N ALA A 47 7.57 12.14 -14.03
CA ALA A 47 6.74 13.01 -14.85
C ALA A 47 6.91 12.70 -16.34
N ALA A 48 8.13 12.44 -16.81
CA ALA A 48 8.41 12.02 -18.18
C ALA A 48 7.75 10.68 -18.52
N GLY A 49 7.77 9.71 -17.60
CA GLY A 49 7.09 8.42 -17.79
C GLY A 49 5.58 8.58 -17.98
N LYS A 50 4.92 9.34 -17.11
CA LYS A 50 3.47 9.62 -17.24
C LYS A 50 3.13 10.36 -18.54
N LEU A 51 3.98 11.29 -18.97
CA LEU A 51 3.82 11.98 -20.27
C LEU A 51 4.00 11.03 -21.45
N ALA A 52 4.90 10.06 -21.35
CA ALA A 52 5.07 9.03 -22.37
C ALA A 52 3.84 8.11 -22.44
N ASP A 53 3.27 7.71 -21.32
CA ASP A 53 2.03 6.91 -21.27
C ASP A 53 0.87 7.66 -21.92
N VAL A 54 0.70 8.95 -21.60
CA VAL A 54 -0.29 9.82 -22.24
C VAL A 54 -0.01 9.96 -23.74
N ALA A 55 1.26 10.12 -24.15
CA ALA A 55 1.62 10.18 -25.57
C ALA A 55 1.23 8.89 -26.31
N HIS A 56 1.43 7.73 -25.69
CA HIS A 56 1.08 6.43 -26.23
C HIS A 56 -0.43 6.27 -26.35
N VAL A 57 -1.19 6.65 -25.32
CA VAL A 57 -2.66 6.62 -25.34
C VAL A 57 -3.21 7.60 -26.38
N GLU A 58 -2.63 8.80 -26.49
CA GLU A 58 -3.04 9.82 -27.47
C GLU A 58 -2.68 9.41 -28.90
N ALA A 59 -1.52 8.76 -29.11
CA ALA A 59 -1.15 8.20 -30.41
C ALA A 59 -2.06 7.04 -30.85
N LEU A 60 -2.50 6.20 -29.89
CA LEU A 60 -3.44 5.11 -30.14
C LEU A 60 -4.88 5.65 -30.35
N GLY A 61 -5.31 6.61 -29.54
CA GLY A 61 -6.63 7.24 -29.58
C GLY A 61 -6.84 8.08 -30.83
N ASN A 62 -5.88 8.94 -31.18
CA ASN A 62 -5.96 9.76 -32.39
C ASN A 62 -5.89 8.92 -33.67
N ASN A 63 -5.20 7.78 -33.66
CA ASN A 63 -5.29 6.83 -34.77
C ASN A 63 -6.65 6.14 -34.82
N SER A 64 -7.24 5.81 -33.67
CA SER A 64 -8.56 5.16 -33.63
C SER A 64 -9.68 6.11 -34.10
N GLU A 65 -9.76 7.34 -33.60
CA GLU A 65 -10.77 8.32 -34.05
C GLU A 65 -10.58 8.78 -35.49
N ARG A 66 -9.33 8.93 -35.94
CA ARG A 66 -9.04 9.30 -37.33
C ARG A 66 -9.28 8.14 -38.30
N VAL A 67 -8.98 6.90 -37.92
CA VAL A 67 -9.36 5.71 -38.70
C VAL A 67 -10.89 5.56 -38.72
N LEU A 68 -11.59 5.77 -37.61
CA LEU A 68 -13.06 5.73 -37.58
C LEU A 68 -13.69 6.83 -38.43
N SER A 69 -13.18 8.07 -38.36
CA SER A 69 -13.64 9.19 -39.18
C SER A 69 -13.33 8.96 -40.67
N GLN A 70 -12.13 8.48 -40.99
CA GLN A 70 -11.75 8.15 -42.37
C GLN A 70 -12.53 6.95 -42.90
N THR A 71 -12.86 5.96 -42.07
CA THR A 71 -13.65 4.79 -42.48
C THR A 71 -15.12 5.15 -42.66
N GLY A 72 -15.65 6.07 -41.84
CA GLY A 72 -16.97 6.66 -42.03
C GLY A 72 -17.06 7.50 -43.31
N GLU A 73 -16.08 8.36 -43.58
CA GLU A 73 -16.00 9.16 -44.81
C GLU A 73 -15.89 8.26 -46.06
N VAL A 74 -15.04 7.23 -46.02
CA VAL A 74 -14.89 6.25 -47.12
C VAL A 74 -16.19 5.47 -47.37
N MET A 75 -16.93 5.07 -46.32
CA MET A 75 -18.24 4.44 -46.50
C MET A 75 -19.26 5.39 -47.15
N THR A 76 -19.30 6.65 -46.73
CA THR A 76 -20.22 7.65 -47.32
C THR A 76 -19.85 8.07 -48.75
N GLU A 77 -18.56 8.09 -49.10
CA GLU A 77 -18.14 8.32 -50.49
C GLU A 77 -18.44 7.10 -51.38
N MET A 78 -18.25 5.88 -50.88
CA MET A 78 -18.53 4.65 -51.63
C MET A 78 -20.03 4.51 -51.97
N GLU A 79 -20.91 4.98 -51.09
CA GLU A 79 -22.36 5.06 -51.34
C GLU A 79 -22.72 6.07 -52.45
N LYS A 80 -21.99 7.20 -52.53
CA LYS A 80 -22.16 8.19 -53.63
C LYS A 80 -21.62 7.70 -54.97
N VAL A 81 -20.55 6.91 -54.98
CA VAL A 81 -19.99 6.35 -56.23
C VAL A 81 -20.92 5.31 -56.86
N GLY A 82 -21.74 4.61 -56.07
CA GLY A 82 -22.72 3.64 -56.56
C GLY A 82 -23.88 4.23 -57.40
N SER A 83 -24.10 5.55 -57.36
CA SER A 83 -25.27 6.19 -58.01
C SER A 83 -24.96 6.92 -59.32
N VAL A 84 -23.68 7.06 -59.71
CA VAL A 84 -23.28 7.77 -60.95
C VAL A 84 -22.67 6.79 -61.95
N GLY A 85 -23.50 6.25 -62.86
CA GLY A 85 -23.00 5.65 -64.11
C GLY A 85 -23.63 4.31 -64.52
N ARG A 86 -24.85 4.35 -65.08
CA ARG A 86 -25.31 3.32 -66.04
C ARG A 86 -24.51 3.44 -67.34
N GLY A 87 -23.28 2.93 -67.35
CA GLY A 87 -22.48 2.74 -68.56
C GLY A 87 -22.08 1.27 -68.68
N GLN A 88 -22.71 0.55 -69.60
CA GLN A 88 -22.44 -0.87 -69.87
C GLN A 88 -20.95 -1.09 -70.17
N GLY A 89 -20.22 -1.77 -69.27
CA GLY A 89 -18.85 -2.22 -69.56
C GLY A 89 -17.92 -2.59 -68.39
N VAL A 90 -18.27 -2.37 -67.12
CA VAL A 90 -17.30 -2.48 -65.98
C VAL A 90 -17.65 -3.54 -64.92
N ASN A 91 -18.62 -4.44 -65.18
CA ASN A 91 -19.15 -5.37 -64.17
C ASN A 91 -18.13 -6.35 -63.54
N GLY A 92 -16.98 -6.62 -64.17
CA GLY A 92 -16.01 -7.60 -63.65
C GLY A 92 -15.08 -7.08 -62.55
N GLY A 93 -14.88 -5.76 -62.46
CA GLY A 93 -13.93 -5.16 -61.50
C GLY A 93 -14.57 -4.82 -60.15
N THR A 94 -15.86 -4.45 -60.16
CA THR A 94 -16.59 -4.00 -58.97
C THR A 94 -16.88 -5.13 -57.98
N GLU A 95 -17.10 -6.36 -58.48
CA GLU A 95 -17.38 -7.53 -57.64
C GLU A 95 -16.15 -7.93 -56.80
N LYS A 96 -14.96 -7.96 -57.40
CA LYS A 96 -13.70 -8.23 -56.68
C LYS A 96 -13.38 -7.17 -55.62
N ALA A 97 -13.61 -5.90 -55.94
CA ALA A 97 -13.42 -4.81 -54.98
C ALA A 97 -14.37 -4.94 -53.77
N SER A 98 -15.63 -5.34 -54.00
CA SER A 98 -16.59 -5.55 -52.91
C SER A 98 -16.20 -6.72 -51.99
N GLU A 99 -15.64 -7.80 -52.54
CA GLU A 99 -15.15 -8.93 -51.76
C GLU A 99 -13.92 -8.57 -50.93
N GLU A 100 -12.98 -7.80 -51.50
CA GLU A 100 -11.80 -7.31 -50.77
C GLU A 100 -12.19 -6.37 -49.62
N VAL A 101 -13.15 -5.46 -49.83
CA VAL A 101 -13.67 -4.60 -48.75
C VAL A 101 -14.33 -5.42 -47.65
N ALA A 102 -15.16 -6.41 -48.00
CA ALA A 102 -15.77 -7.30 -47.01
C ALA A 102 -14.71 -8.07 -46.20
N ARG A 103 -13.64 -8.54 -46.85
CA ARG A 103 -12.50 -9.21 -46.18
C ARG A 103 -11.77 -8.26 -45.23
N LEU A 104 -11.50 -7.02 -45.64
CA LEU A 104 -10.84 -6.02 -44.81
C LEU A 104 -11.68 -5.61 -43.59
N VAL A 105 -13.00 -5.50 -43.74
CA VAL A 105 -13.92 -5.23 -42.62
C VAL A 105 -13.89 -6.38 -41.62
N ALA A 106 -13.94 -7.63 -42.10
CA ALA A 106 -13.85 -8.81 -41.23
C ALA A 106 -12.49 -8.89 -40.50
N GLU A 107 -11.39 -8.61 -41.19
CA GLU A 107 -10.05 -8.57 -40.61
C GLU A 107 -9.92 -7.46 -39.55
N THR A 108 -10.44 -6.27 -39.84
CA THR A 108 -10.48 -5.14 -38.90
C THR A 108 -11.29 -5.50 -37.65
N GLY A 109 -12.45 -6.16 -37.81
CA GLY A 109 -13.25 -6.66 -36.69
C GLY A 109 -12.48 -7.67 -35.82
N ARG A 110 -11.73 -8.58 -36.44
CA ARG A 110 -10.87 -9.54 -35.72
C ARG A 110 -9.75 -8.84 -34.94
N LEU A 111 -9.05 -7.89 -35.57
CA LEU A 111 -7.99 -7.12 -34.92
C LEU A 111 -8.53 -6.28 -33.75
N HIS A 112 -9.74 -5.73 -33.87
CA HIS A 112 -10.39 -5.00 -32.77
C HIS A 112 -10.67 -5.91 -31.57
N ALA A 113 -11.23 -7.10 -31.81
CA ALA A 113 -11.47 -8.07 -30.75
C ALA A 113 -10.18 -8.56 -30.09
N GLU A 114 -9.08 -8.68 -30.86
CA GLU A 114 -7.76 -9.02 -30.32
C GLU A 114 -7.17 -7.89 -29.48
N ALA A 115 -7.27 -6.64 -29.93
CA ALA A 115 -6.85 -5.47 -29.17
C ALA A 115 -7.61 -5.34 -27.84
N GLU A 116 -8.91 -5.61 -27.84
CA GLU A 116 -9.72 -5.60 -26.61
C GLU A 116 -9.29 -6.70 -25.62
N LYS A 117 -8.95 -7.90 -26.12
CA LYS A 117 -8.40 -8.98 -25.27
C LYS A 117 -7.08 -8.56 -24.64
N VAL A 118 -6.16 -8.00 -25.42
CA VAL A 118 -4.86 -7.52 -24.93
C VAL A 118 -5.03 -6.41 -23.89
N ALA A 119 -5.99 -5.50 -24.09
CA ALA A 119 -6.30 -4.45 -23.12
C ALA A 119 -6.77 -5.04 -21.77
N ARG A 120 -7.69 -6.02 -21.80
CA ARG A 120 -8.16 -6.70 -20.58
C ARG A 120 -7.06 -7.51 -19.89
N GLU A 121 -6.18 -8.16 -20.64
CA GLU A 121 -5.02 -8.86 -20.07
C GLU A 121 -4.03 -7.90 -19.42
N THR A 122 -3.80 -6.74 -20.04
CA THR A 122 -2.96 -5.67 -19.48
C THR A 122 -3.55 -5.15 -18.17
N GLU A 123 -4.86 -4.89 -18.12
CA GLU A 123 -5.54 -4.46 -16.89
C GLU A 123 -5.42 -5.51 -15.76
N ARG A 124 -5.60 -6.79 -16.08
CA ARG A 124 -5.39 -7.88 -15.11
C ARG A 124 -3.96 -7.95 -14.59
N ALA A 125 -2.96 -7.78 -15.46
CA ALA A 125 -1.55 -7.78 -15.07
C ALA A 125 -1.20 -6.59 -14.16
N VAL A 126 -1.79 -5.42 -14.40
CA VAL A 126 -1.67 -4.25 -13.53
C VAL A 126 -2.28 -4.54 -12.15
N ALA A 127 -3.51 -5.05 -12.10
CA ALA A 127 -4.18 -5.41 -10.85
C ALA A 127 -3.40 -6.46 -10.04
N GLU A 128 -2.82 -7.47 -10.70
CA GLU A 128 -1.97 -8.46 -10.05
C GLU A 128 -0.68 -7.84 -9.49
N THR A 129 -0.07 -6.92 -10.23
CA THR A 129 1.13 -6.20 -9.78
C THR A 129 0.84 -5.36 -8.53
N GLU A 130 -0.30 -4.67 -8.49
CA GLU A 130 -0.73 -3.91 -7.30
C GLU A 130 -1.00 -4.82 -6.10
N ARG A 131 -1.65 -5.97 -6.32
CA ARG A 131 -1.86 -6.99 -5.28
C ARG A 131 -0.53 -7.50 -4.72
N LEU A 132 0.44 -7.83 -5.57
CA LEU A 132 1.77 -8.28 -5.14
C LEU A 132 2.52 -7.20 -4.36
N LYS A 133 2.41 -5.92 -4.77
CA LYS A 133 2.97 -4.79 -4.03
C LYS A 133 2.36 -4.65 -2.64
N ALA A 134 1.05 -4.81 -2.50
CA ALA A 134 0.37 -4.81 -1.20
C ALA A 134 0.84 -5.97 -0.31
N GLN A 135 0.98 -7.17 -0.87
CA GLN A 135 1.51 -8.33 -0.14
C GLN A 135 2.95 -8.12 0.33
N ALA A 136 3.81 -7.55 -0.51
CA ALA A 136 5.19 -7.23 -0.13
C ALA A 136 5.27 -6.23 1.04
N MET A 137 4.36 -5.25 1.08
CA MET A 137 4.27 -4.30 2.20
C MET A 137 3.85 -4.97 3.51
N LEU A 138 2.87 -5.88 3.46
CA LEU A 138 2.45 -6.65 4.64
C LEU A 138 3.58 -7.54 5.16
N ALA A 139 4.24 -8.29 4.28
CA ALA A 139 5.38 -9.14 4.66
C ALA A 139 6.53 -8.34 5.29
N ARG A 140 6.79 -7.11 4.79
CA ARG A 140 7.79 -6.21 5.41
C ARG A 140 7.36 -5.75 6.80
N SER A 141 6.08 -5.44 7.00
CA SER A 141 5.53 -5.05 8.29
C SER A 141 5.63 -6.20 9.31
N GLU A 142 5.24 -7.42 8.92
CA GLU A 142 5.36 -8.61 9.77
C GLU A 142 6.80 -8.94 10.16
N LYS A 143 7.74 -8.75 9.22
CA LYS A 143 9.17 -8.88 9.52
C LYS A 143 9.63 -7.86 10.56
N MET A 144 9.17 -6.62 10.47
CA MET A 144 9.50 -5.56 11.44
C MET A 144 8.95 -5.88 12.83
N THR A 145 7.70 -6.35 12.93
CA THR A 145 7.10 -6.74 14.22
C THR A 145 7.83 -7.94 14.84
N THR A 146 8.20 -8.93 14.02
CA THR A 146 8.96 -10.11 14.47
C THR A 146 10.35 -9.71 14.98
N ASN A 147 11.04 -8.81 14.28
CA ASN A 147 12.33 -8.28 14.72
C ASN A 147 12.20 -7.52 16.04
N ALA A 148 11.20 -6.64 16.18
CA ALA A 148 10.96 -5.91 17.41
C ALA A 148 10.65 -6.84 18.59
N ALA A 149 9.83 -7.88 18.38
CA ALA A 149 9.55 -8.90 19.40
C ALA A 149 10.81 -9.69 19.79
N THR A 150 11.66 -10.00 18.81
CA THR A 150 12.94 -10.69 19.05
C THR A 150 13.88 -9.84 19.90
N GLU A 151 14.01 -8.55 19.60
CA GLU A 151 14.85 -7.64 20.38
C GLU A 151 14.31 -7.43 21.80
N ARG A 152 12.98 -7.33 21.97
CA ARG A 152 12.37 -7.30 23.32
C ARG A 152 12.69 -8.56 24.12
N ARG A 153 12.59 -9.73 23.50
CA ARG A 153 12.90 -11.02 24.13
C ARG A 153 14.38 -11.13 24.51
N LYS A 154 15.29 -10.54 23.73
CA LYS A 154 16.72 -10.47 24.08
C LYS A 154 16.99 -9.52 25.25
N ALA A 155 16.24 -8.44 25.39
CA ALA A 155 16.38 -7.50 26.50
C ALA A 155 15.73 -7.97 27.82
N GLU A 156 14.79 -8.90 27.74
CA GLU A 156 14.12 -9.49 28.90
C GLU A 156 15.07 -10.12 29.95
N PRO A 157 16.06 -10.98 29.59
CA PRO A 157 17.00 -11.53 30.57
C PRO A 157 17.82 -10.45 31.26
N GLU A 158 18.25 -9.41 30.56
CA GLU A 158 19.00 -8.28 31.16
C GLU A 158 18.15 -7.54 32.21
N ARG A 159 16.85 -7.36 31.93
CA ARG A 159 15.91 -6.77 32.90
C ARG A 159 15.70 -7.67 34.11
N VAL A 160 15.61 -8.99 33.91
CA VAL A 160 15.47 -9.97 35.00
C VAL A 160 16.72 -10.01 35.86
N THR A 161 17.92 -9.99 35.27
CA THR A 161 19.18 -9.96 36.03
C THR A 161 19.32 -8.66 36.82
N ALA A 162 19.04 -7.52 36.19
CA ALA A 162 19.05 -6.23 36.88
C ALA A 162 18.04 -6.22 38.04
N GLY A 163 16.81 -6.69 37.83
CA GLY A 163 15.81 -6.82 38.89
C GLY A 163 16.26 -7.71 40.04
N THR A 164 16.95 -8.82 39.74
CA THR A 164 17.48 -9.75 40.75
C THR A 164 18.61 -9.10 41.57
N GLU A 165 19.52 -8.37 40.93
CA GLU A 165 20.58 -7.63 41.62
C GLU A 165 20.01 -6.54 42.54
N TRP A 166 18.98 -5.83 42.09
CA TRP A 166 18.27 -4.84 42.91
C TRP A 166 17.64 -5.46 44.16
N VAL A 167 16.90 -6.57 44.00
CA VAL A 167 16.30 -7.30 45.14
C VAL A 167 17.37 -7.74 46.13
N LYS A 168 18.53 -8.22 45.65
CA LYS A 168 19.64 -8.59 46.52
C LYS A 168 20.15 -7.41 47.36
N VAL A 169 20.37 -6.25 46.74
CA VAL A 169 20.81 -5.03 47.43
C VAL A 169 19.79 -4.58 48.48
N GLU A 170 18.50 -4.68 48.17
CA GLU A 170 17.43 -4.31 49.09
C GLU A 170 17.37 -5.27 50.30
N VAL A 171 17.44 -6.58 50.07
CA VAL A 171 17.51 -7.59 51.14
C VAL A 171 18.72 -7.39 52.04
N GLU A 172 19.90 -7.10 51.47
CA GLU A 172 21.11 -6.79 52.26
C GLU A 172 20.96 -5.53 53.10
N THR A 173 20.30 -4.49 52.55
CA THR A 173 20.05 -3.22 53.24
C THR A 173 19.09 -3.41 54.41
N VAL A 174 17.96 -4.09 54.18
CA VAL A 174 16.98 -4.43 55.21
C VAL A 174 17.61 -5.29 56.30
N SER A 175 18.42 -6.29 55.92
CA SER A 175 19.14 -7.14 56.88
C SER A 175 20.09 -6.34 57.77
N ARG A 176 20.79 -5.32 57.22
CA ARG A 176 21.64 -4.41 58.02
C ARG A 176 20.83 -3.52 58.95
N GLU A 177 19.68 -3.00 58.51
CA GLU A 177 18.81 -2.20 59.38
C GLU A 177 18.30 -3.04 60.55
N VAL A 178 17.81 -4.25 60.29
CA VAL A 178 17.35 -5.19 61.32
C VAL A 178 18.48 -5.53 62.29
N ALA A 179 19.69 -5.79 61.80
CA ALA A 179 20.85 -6.08 62.66
C ALA A 179 21.23 -4.91 63.60
N LYS A 180 21.09 -3.66 63.14
CA LYS A 180 21.32 -2.47 63.99
C LYS A 180 20.24 -2.33 65.07
N GLU A 181 18.99 -2.65 64.75
CA GLU A 181 17.88 -2.55 65.69
C GLU A 181 17.94 -3.64 66.78
N VAL A 182 18.44 -4.84 66.44
CA VAL A 182 18.67 -5.93 67.42
C VAL A 182 19.78 -5.61 68.44
N GLN A 183 20.73 -4.72 68.12
CA GLN A 183 21.75 -4.28 69.10
C GLN A 183 21.24 -3.25 70.12
N VAL A 184 19.99 -2.80 70.03
CA VAL A 184 19.41 -1.85 70.97
C VAL A 184 18.73 -2.60 72.12
N GLN A 185 19.41 -2.59 73.26
CA GLN A 185 18.95 -2.89 74.63
C GLN A 185 18.66 -4.36 74.99
N GLU A 186 19.71 -5.09 75.36
CA GLU A 186 19.62 -6.14 76.39
C GLU A 186 19.14 -5.49 77.71
N GLY A 187 17.83 -5.42 77.94
CA GLY A 187 17.26 -4.94 79.21
C GLY A 187 15.80 -4.52 79.20
N GLU A 188 15.24 -4.10 78.06
CA GLU A 188 13.84 -3.67 77.97
C GLU A 188 13.02 -4.64 77.11
N THR A 189 11.91 -5.14 77.66
CA THR A 189 11.01 -6.03 76.92
C THR A 189 10.37 -5.26 75.77
N PRO A 190 10.52 -5.71 74.50
CA PRO A 190 9.96 -5.00 73.37
C PRO A 190 8.43 -5.07 73.42
N LYS A 191 7.79 -3.89 73.49
CA LYS A 191 6.33 -3.77 73.35
C LYS A 191 5.93 -4.15 71.91
N THR A 192 5.44 -5.38 71.75
CA THR A 192 5.10 -6.04 70.48
C THR A 192 4.10 -5.27 69.60
N GLY A 193 3.34 -4.32 70.16
CA GLY A 193 2.31 -3.57 69.43
C GLY A 193 2.79 -2.53 68.42
N GLY A 194 4.04 -2.05 68.52
CA GLY A 194 4.52 -0.92 67.68
C GLY A 194 5.25 -1.31 66.39
N TYR A 195 5.68 -2.57 66.26
CA TYR A 195 6.57 -3.00 65.17
C TYR A 195 5.84 -3.11 63.83
N MET A 196 4.63 -3.68 63.83
CA MET A 196 3.82 -3.84 62.62
C MET A 196 3.40 -2.47 62.04
N ALA A 197 2.95 -1.54 62.90
CA ALA A 197 2.55 -0.20 62.47
C ALA A 197 3.72 0.61 61.88
N ARG A 198 4.94 0.44 62.40
CA ARG A 198 6.15 1.08 61.82
C ARG A 198 6.58 0.44 60.50
N MET A 199 6.43 -0.88 60.35
CA MET A 199 6.69 -1.54 59.06
C MET A 199 5.68 -1.10 58.00
N GLU A 200 4.38 -1.07 58.33
CA GLU A 200 3.34 -0.59 57.41
C GLU A 200 3.58 0.87 56.98
N ALA A 201 3.93 1.76 57.91
CA ALA A 201 4.26 3.14 57.59
C ALA A 201 5.52 3.29 56.71
N LYS A 202 6.54 2.42 56.88
CA LYS A 202 7.74 2.40 56.03
C LYS A 202 7.43 1.89 54.61
N ILE A 203 6.52 0.93 54.47
CA ILE A 203 6.06 0.42 53.18
C ILE A 203 5.25 1.50 52.43
N GLU A 204 4.42 2.27 53.12
CA GLU A 204 3.69 3.39 52.51
C GLU A 204 4.58 4.60 52.16
N ALA A 205 5.64 4.85 52.93
CA ALA A 205 6.52 6.01 52.73
C ALA A 205 7.56 5.82 51.61
N THR A 206 7.77 4.62 51.08
CA THR A 206 8.71 4.39 49.98
C THR A 206 8.03 4.71 48.63
N PRO A 207 8.45 5.77 47.91
CA PRO A 207 7.77 6.22 46.68
C PRO A 207 7.80 5.22 45.52
N ARG A 208 8.57 4.12 45.65
CA ARG A 208 8.84 3.16 44.58
C ARG A 208 7.84 2.01 44.48
N SER A 209 7.05 1.71 45.52
CA SER A 209 5.96 0.73 45.37
C SER A 209 4.89 1.24 44.40
N MET A 210 4.73 2.57 44.30
CA MET A 210 3.80 3.24 43.39
C MET A 210 4.18 3.07 41.91
N ASP A 211 5.48 2.95 41.58
CA ASP A 211 5.92 2.73 40.20
C ASP A 211 5.68 1.30 39.72
N TYR A 212 5.72 0.30 40.62
CA TYR A 212 5.34 -1.08 40.30
C TYR A 212 3.84 -1.19 39.93
N TYR A 213 2.98 -0.43 40.62
CA TYR A 213 1.55 -0.35 40.28
C TYR A 213 1.27 0.47 39.01
N LYS A 214 2.08 1.48 38.67
CA LYS A 214 1.94 2.22 37.40
C LYS A 214 2.32 1.37 36.20
N VAL A 215 3.35 0.52 36.31
CA VAL A 215 3.72 -0.42 35.23
C VAL A 215 2.63 -1.46 35.01
N MET A 216 2.08 -2.04 36.10
CA MET A 216 0.95 -2.98 36.02
C MET A 216 -0.31 -2.34 35.43
N ARG A 217 -0.60 -1.08 35.78
CA ARG A 217 -1.75 -0.32 35.24
C ARG A 217 -1.60 -0.07 33.74
N ASN A 218 -0.38 0.24 33.27
CA ASN A 218 -0.11 0.40 31.84
C ASN A 218 -0.29 -0.92 31.07
N GLU A 219 0.10 -2.08 31.62
CA GLU A 219 -0.13 -3.37 30.94
C GLU A 219 -1.62 -3.72 30.84
N GLU A 220 -2.41 -3.42 31.87
CA GLU A 220 -3.86 -3.66 31.85
C GLU A 220 -4.58 -2.74 30.87
N ASP A 221 -4.17 -1.48 30.78
CA ASP A 221 -4.69 -0.52 29.81
C ASP A 221 -4.25 -0.87 28.38
N GLU A 222 -3.04 -1.38 28.17
CA GLU A 222 -2.60 -1.93 26.88
C GLU A 222 -3.42 -3.17 26.48
N ARG A 223 -3.71 -4.09 27.42
CA ARG A 223 -4.60 -5.23 27.16
C ARG A 223 -6.01 -4.79 26.79
N ARG A 224 -6.57 -3.81 27.52
CA ARG A 224 -7.89 -3.23 27.21
C ARG A 224 -7.91 -2.56 25.84
N MET A 225 -6.86 -1.82 25.47
CA MET A 225 -6.73 -1.24 24.13
C MET A 225 -6.62 -2.31 23.05
N ALA A 226 -5.85 -3.38 23.28
CA ALA A 226 -5.73 -4.49 22.35
C ALA A 226 -7.06 -5.24 22.17
N ASP A 227 -7.81 -5.48 23.24
CA ASP A 227 -9.16 -6.07 23.18
C ASP A 227 -10.15 -5.17 22.44
N HIS A 228 -10.10 -3.87 22.69
CA HIS A 228 -10.93 -2.90 21.98
C HIS A 228 -10.60 -2.89 20.48
N ALA A 229 -9.32 -2.92 20.11
CA ALA A 229 -8.88 -3.01 18.71
C ALA A 229 -9.36 -4.32 18.04
N ARG A 230 -9.26 -5.48 18.73
CA ARG A 230 -9.80 -6.76 18.25
C ARG A 230 -11.31 -6.66 17.97
N LYS A 231 -12.07 -6.07 18.90
CA LYS A 231 -13.52 -5.89 18.76
C LYS A 231 -13.88 -5.01 17.57
N TRP A 232 -13.11 -3.93 17.32
CA TRP A 232 -13.30 -3.08 16.14
C TRP A 232 -13.04 -3.82 14.83
N VAL A 233 -11.99 -4.63 14.76
CA VAL A 233 -11.69 -5.46 13.59
C VAL A 233 -12.82 -6.46 13.31
N GLU A 234 -13.40 -7.06 14.36
CA GLU A 234 -14.52 -7.99 14.24
C GLU A 234 -15.79 -7.29 13.75
N ILE A 235 -16.11 -6.09 14.25
CA ILE A 235 -17.21 -5.26 13.74
C ILE A 235 -17.01 -4.93 12.26
N ALA A 236 -15.80 -4.53 11.86
CA ALA A 236 -15.48 -4.24 10.47
C ALA A 236 -15.68 -5.48 9.57
N ARG A 237 -15.22 -6.65 10.02
CA ARG A 237 -15.43 -7.93 9.32
C ARG A 237 -16.92 -8.26 9.16
N MET A 238 -17.72 -8.09 10.22
CA MET A 238 -19.17 -8.31 10.14
C MET A 238 -19.86 -7.36 9.16
N ASN A 239 -19.43 -6.11 9.07
CA ASN A 239 -19.98 -5.14 8.13
C ASN A 239 -19.65 -5.53 6.68
N VAL A 240 -18.41 -5.95 6.40
CA VAL A 240 -18.03 -6.44 5.07
C VAL A 240 -18.87 -7.65 4.66
N GLU A 241 -19.08 -8.61 5.57
CA GLU A 241 -19.90 -9.79 5.28
C GLU A 241 -21.38 -9.44 5.07
N ARG A 242 -21.89 -8.44 5.80
CA ARG A 242 -23.25 -7.92 5.60
C ARG A 242 -23.41 -7.30 4.21
N GLU A 243 -22.46 -6.48 3.78
CA GLU A 243 -22.49 -5.86 2.45
C GLU A 243 -22.32 -6.92 1.34
N ARG A 244 -21.49 -7.94 1.54
CA ARG A 244 -21.37 -9.09 0.64
C ARG A 244 -22.71 -9.80 0.44
N LYS A 245 -23.41 -10.11 1.53
CA LYS A 245 -24.74 -10.74 1.47
C LYS A 245 -25.80 -9.87 0.79
N LYS A 246 -25.76 -8.54 1.01
CA LYS A 246 -26.64 -7.62 0.28
C LYS A 246 -26.38 -7.67 -1.23
N ALA A 247 -25.12 -7.69 -1.64
CA ALA A 247 -24.76 -7.78 -3.06
C ALA A 247 -25.19 -9.12 -3.67
N GLU A 248 -25.04 -10.24 -2.94
CA GLU A 248 -25.52 -11.56 -3.36
C GLU A 248 -27.05 -11.59 -3.55
N ASN A 249 -27.82 -10.99 -2.63
CA ASN A 249 -29.28 -10.90 -2.76
C ASN A 249 -29.72 -10.02 -3.96
N VAL A 250 -29.06 -8.89 -4.20
CA VAL A 250 -29.38 -8.03 -5.37
C VAL A 250 -29.14 -8.79 -6.68
N GLY A 251 -28.09 -9.62 -6.74
CA GLY A 251 -27.84 -10.47 -7.92
C GLY A 251 -28.92 -11.53 -8.18
N GLN A 252 -29.55 -12.05 -7.12
CA GLN A 252 -30.64 -13.03 -7.25
C GLN A 252 -31.94 -12.37 -7.75
N GLU A 253 -32.30 -11.19 -7.24
CA GLU A 253 -33.50 -10.47 -7.70
C GLU A 253 -33.39 -10.06 -9.18
N THR A 254 -32.19 -9.71 -9.66
CA THR A 254 -31.98 -9.40 -11.09
C THR A 254 -32.05 -10.64 -11.98
N ALA A 255 -31.65 -11.81 -11.49
CA ALA A 255 -31.67 -13.05 -12.29
C ALA A 255 -33.09 -13.63 -12.45
N GLU A 256 -34.00 -13.35 -11.53
CA GLU A 256 -35.38 -13.84 -11.57
C GLU A 256 -36.30 -12.94 -12.44
N SER A 257 -35.91 -11.67 -12.68
CA SER A 257 -36.66 -10.74 -13.54
C SER A 257 -36.45 -10.97 -15.05
N ASP A 258 -35.43 -11.72 -15.46
CA ASP A 258 -35.13 -11.98 -16.87
C ASP A 258 -35.73 -13.31 -17.39
N GLN A 259 -36.49 -14.04 -16.55
CA GLN A 259 -37.38 -15.10 -17.02
C GLN A 259 -38.71 -14.50 -17.49
N GLU A 260 -38.69 -13.81 -18.64
CA GLU A 260 -39.91 -13.58 -19.40
C GLU A 260 -40.48 -14.95 -19.85
N PRO A 261 -41.77 -15.23 -19.61
CA PRO A 261 -42.38 -16.42 -20.15
C PRO A 261 -42.45 -16.31 -21.68
N GLU A 262 -41.71 -17.16 -22.38
CA GLU A 262 -41.95 -17.41 -23.81
C GLU A 262 -43.36 -18.03 -23.94
N GLU A 263 -44.34 -17.20 -24.30
CA GLU A 263 -45.65 -17.63 -24.83
C GLU A 263 -45.63 -17.76 -26.36
#